data_AF-A0A954IRC6-F1
#
_entry.id   AF-A0A954IRC6-F1
#
_cell.length_a   1.000
_cell.length_b   1.000
_cell.length_c   1.000
_cell.angle_alpha   90.00
_cell.angle_beta   90.00
_cell.angle_gamma   90.00
#
_symmetry.space_group_name_H-M   'P 1'
#
loop_
_entity.id
_entity.type
_entity.pdbx_description
1 polymer ?
#
loop_
_entity_poly.entity_id
_entity_poly.type
_entity_poly.pdbx_seq_one_letter_code
_entity_poly.pdbx_strand_id
1 'polypeptide(L)'
;MTVTTKILDEFRAFAAARISAGSAAVNMVELAAECEFRHASPEALADDLKAVEAALRDMDAGETGRPIKDFAADFSSRHRRSTDS
;
A
#
# COMPACT_ATOMS: atom_id res chain seq x y z
N MET A 1 -6.44 1.20 19.10
CA MET A 1 -6.43 2.67 18.90
C MET A 1 -7.63 3.25 19.63
N THR A 2 -7.40 4.07 20.65
CA THR A 2 -8.50 4.68 21.41
C THR A 2 -8.95 5.93 20.67
N VAL A 3 -10.19 5.95 20.17
CA VAL A 3 -10.75 7.15 19.54
C VAL A 3 -10.92 8.22 20.61
N THR A 4 -10.32 9.38 20.40
CA THR A 4 -10.44 10.54 21.30
C THR A 4 -11.27 11.64 20.64
N THR A 5 -11.84 12.53 21.44
CA THR A 5 -12.53 13.73 20.94
C THR A 5 -11.64 14.58 20.03
N LYS A 6 -10.35 14.66 20.35
CA LYS A 6 -9.34 15.35 19.53
C LYS A 6 -9.25 14.77 18.12
N ILE A 7 -9.18 13.44 17.98
CA ILE A 7 -9.12 12.75 16.68
C ILE A 7 -10.39 13.01 15.86
N LEU A 8 -11.56 13.02 16.53
CA LEU A 8 -12.84 13.32 15.87
C LEU A 8 -12.90 14.76 15.35
N ASP A 9 -12.39 15.72 16.13
CA ASP A 9 -12.36 17.13 15.72
C ASP A 9 -11.38 17.37 14.56
N GLU A 10 -10.22 16.72 14.58
CA GLU A 10 -9.23 16.77 13.49
C GLU A 10 -9.81 16.17 12.19
N PHE A 11 -10.44 15.01 12.28
CA PHE A 11 -11.10 14.38 11.13
C PHE A 11 -12.23 15.25 10.58
N ARG A 12 -13.06 15.84 11.45
CA ARG A 12 -14.14 16.75 11.04
C ARG A 12 -13.60 17.97 10.30
N ALA A 13 -12.54 18.59 10.79
CA ALA A 13 -11.92 19.75 10.14
C ALA A 13 -11.34 19.37 8.76
N PHE A 14 -10.67 18.22 8.68
CA PHE A 14 -10.14 17.68 7.43
C PHE A 14 -11.26 17.42 6.40
N ALA A 15 -12.33 16.74 6.82
CA ALA A 15 -13.47 16.44 5.95
C ALA A 15 -14.14 17.71 5.43
N ALA A 16 -14.36 18.71 6.28
CA ALA A 16 -14.93 20.00 5.89
C ALA A 16 -14.08 20.72 4.84
N ALA A 17 -12.75 20.66 4.98
CA ALA A 17 -11.81 21.24 4.02
C ALA A 17 -11.86 20.53 2.65
N ARG A 18 -11.92 19.18 2.63
CA ARG A 18 -12.00 18.41 1.37
C ARG A 18 -13.32 18.63 0.63
N ILE A 19 -14.44 18.72 1.37
CA ILE A 19 -15.76 19.06 0.80
C ILE A 19 -15.73 20.47 0.19
N SER A 20 -15.18 21.45 0.92
CA SER A 20 -15.10 22.84 0.45
C SER A 20 -14.19 23.00 -0.78
N ALA A 21 -13.16 22.17 -0.91
CA ALA A 21 -12.27 22.12 -2.07
C ALA A 21 -12.92 21.53 -3.33
N GLY A 22 -14.20 21.13 -3.28
CA GLY A 22 -14.92 20.55 -4.43
C GLY A 22 -14.43 19.17 -4.83
N SER A 23 -13.74 18.45 -3.94
CA SER A 23 -13.32 17.09 -4.22
C SER A 23 -14.54 16.18 -4.33
N ALA A 24 -14.79 15.69 -5.55
CA ALA A 24 -15.86 14.76 -5.83
C ALA A 24 -15.67 13.50 -4.96
N ALA A 25 -16.63 13.31 -4.05
CA ALA A 25 -16.89 12.16 -3.19
C ALA A 25 -15.83 11.04 -3.22
N VAL A 26 -14.89 11.16 -2.29
CA VAL A 26 -14.14 10.05 -1.74
C VAL A 26 -14.99 9.61 -0.55
N ASN A 27 -15.49 8.38 -0.55
CA ASN A 27 -16.46 7.93 0.45
C ASN A 27 -15.88 8.06 1.88
N MET A 28 -16.71 7.98 2.93
CA MET A 28 -16.26 8.23 4.31
C MET A 28 -15.04 7.36 4.73
N VAL A 29 -14.95 6.13 4.20
CA VAL A 29 -13.84 5.21 4.49
C VAL A 29 -12.55 5.70 3.85
N GLU A 30 -12.60 6.06 2.57
CA GLU A 30 -11.45 6.59 1.86
C GLU A 30 -11.00 7.95 2.42
N LEU A 31 -11.94 8.78 2.88
CA LEU A 31 -11.65 10.06 3.52
C LEU A 31 -10.94 9.86 4.87
N ALA A 32 -11.36 8.84 5.64
CA ALA A 32 -10.68 8.45 6.87
C ALA A 32 -9.27 7.92 6.59
N ALA A 33 -9.11 7.06 5.58
CA ALA A 33 -7.81 6.55 5.18
C ALA A 33 -6.86 7.67 4.71
N GLU A 34 -7.34 8.65 3.94
CA GLU A 34 -6.53 9.81 3.55
C GLU A 34 -6.14 10.66 4.77
N CYS A 35 -7.06 10.85 5.72
CA CYS A 35 -6.79 11.58 6.94
C CYS A 35 -5.70 10.88 7.76
N GLU A 36 -5.80 9.56 7.94
CA GLU A 36 -4.79 8.76 8.63
C GLU A 36 -3.42 8.84 7.95
N PHE A 37 -3.37 8.68 6.62
CA PHE A 37 -2.13 8.78 5.86
C PHE A 37 -1.44 10.14 6.02
N ARG A 38 -2.20 11.24 5.95
CA ARG A 38 -1.64 12.60 6.10
C ARG A 38 -1.16 12.91 7.52
N HIS A 39 -1.73 12.27 8.53
CA HIS A 39 -1.36 12.46 9.93
C HIS A 39 -0.49 11.33 10.48
N ALA A 40 -0.01 10.42 9.61
CA ALA A 40 0.93 9.39 9.98
C ALA A 40 2.18 10.03 10.60
N SER A 41 2.68 9.43 11.69
CA SER A 41 3.92 9.92 12.30
C SER A 41 5.10 9.70 11.34
N PRO A 42 6.18 10.50 11.43
CA PRO A 42 7.37 10.28 10.61
C PRO A 42 7.94 8.87 10.75
N GLU A 43 7.83 8.27 11.94
CA GLU A 43 8.26 6.89 12.21
C GLU A 43 7.39 5.87 11.47
N ALA A 44 6.07 6.04 11.49
CA ALA A 44 5.14 5.17 10.76
C ALA A 44 5.41 5.22 9.25
N LEU A 45 5.62 6.42 8.70
CA LEU A 45 5.99 6.59 7.29
C LEU A 45 7.33 5.93 6.97
N ALA A 46 8.33 6.06 7.86
CA ALA A 46 9.64 5.45 7.67
C ALA A 46 9.57 3.91 7.67
N ASP A 47 8.70 3.32 8.49
CA ASP A 47 8.52 1.87 8.52
C ASP A 47 7.76 1.35 7.28
N ASP A 48 6.75 2.08 6.81
CA ASP A 48 6.08 1.76 5.55
C ASP A 48 7.05 1.81 4.36
N LEU A 49 7.92 2.83 4.30
CA LEU A 49 8.94 2.93 3.26
C LEU A 49 9.91 1.75 3.29
N LYS A 50 10.40 1.34 4.48
CA LYS A 50 11.26 0.16 4.61
C LYS A 50 10.56 -1.12 4.14
N ALA A 51 9.26 -1.27 4.43
CA ALA A 51 8.49 -2.44 4.01
C ALA A 51 8.39 -2.51 2.47
N VAL A 52 8.14 -1.37 1.81
CA VAL A 52 8.13 -1.28 0.35
C VAL A 52 9.52 -1.59 -0.23
N GLU A 53 10.58 -1.00 0.33
CA GLU A 53 11.96 -1.27 -0.10
C GLU A 53 12.37 -2.74 0.06
N ALA A 54 11.91 -3.40 1.13
CA ALA A 54 12.13 -4.83 1.33
C ALA A 54 11.41 -5.64 0.24
N ALA A 55 10.12 -5.36 0.00
CA ALA A 55 9.35 -6.04 -1.03
C ALA A 55 9.95 -5.88 -2.43
N LEU A 56 10.46 -4.69 -2.77
CA LEU A 56 11.15 -4.45 -4.05
C LEU A 56 12.43 -5.28 -4.17
N ARG A 57 13.24 -5.35 -3.10
CA ARG A 57 14.45 -6.18 -3.10
C ARG A 57 14.13 -7.67 -3.24
N ASP A 58 13.07 -8.12 -2.58
CA ASP A 58 12.62 -9.51 -2.69
C ASP A 58 12.20 -9.82 -4.14
N MET A 59 11.43 -8.91 -4.77
CA MET A 59 11.06 -9.05 -6.18
C MET A 59 12.28 -9.11 -7.11
N ASP A 60 13.28 -8.26 -6.90
CA ASP A 60 14.54 -8.26 -7.67
C ASP A 60 15.34 -9.56 -7.45
N ALA A 61 15.26 -10.15 -6.27
CA ALA A 61 15.85 -11.45 -5.94
C ALA A 61 15.05 -12.65 -6.50
N GLY A 62 13.91 -12.40 -7.16
CA GLY A 62 13.01 -13.42 -7.70
C GLY A 62 11.98 -13.96 -6.69
N GLU A 63 12.01 -13.47 -5.45
CA GLU A 63 11.02 -13.68 -4.39
C GLU A 63 9.78 -12.85 -4.72
N THR A 64 8.96 -13.41 -5.63
CA THR A 64 7.77 -12.74 -6.19
C THR A 64 6.51 -12.97 -5.34
N GLY A 65 6.64 -13.55 -4.15
CA GLY A 65 5.53 -13.90 -3.25
C GLY A 65 4.61 -15.01 -3.78
N ARG A 66 4.92 -15.62 -4.93
CA ARG A 66 4.18 -16.77 -5.49
C ARG A 66 4.66 -18.09 -4.90
N PRO A 67 3.77 -19.08 -4.68
CA PRO A 67 4.18 -20.42 -4.26
C PRO A 67 5.27 -21.00 -5.17
N ILE A 68 6.28 -21.65 -4.58
CA ILE A 68 7.42 -22.21 -5.33
C ILE A 68 7.01 -23.13 -6.49
N LYS A 69 5.86 -23.79 -6.38
CA LYS A 69 5.29 -24.64 -7.44
C LYS A 69 4.91 -23.85 -8.69
N ASP A 70 4.34 -22.66 -8.51
CA ASP A 70 3.91 -21.79 -9.60
C ASP A 70 5.11 -21.12 -10.26
N PHE A 71 6.12 -20.75 -9.46
CA PHE A 71 7.41 -20.30 -9.98
C PHE A 71 8.08 -21.40 -10.82
N ALA A 72 8.18 -22.62 -10.30
CA ALA A 72 8.85 -23.73 -10.96
C ALA A 72 8.16 -24.14 -12.27
N ALA A 73 6.82 -24.11 -12.30
CA ALA A 73 6.04 -24.38 -13.51
C ALA A 73 6.29 -23.32 -14.60
N ASP A 74 6.21 -22.04 -14.25
CA ASP A 74 6.47 -20.93 -15.18
C ASP A 74 7.93 -20.93 -15.68
N PHE A 75 8.90 -21.08 -14.77
CA PHE A 75 10.32 -21.16 -15.09
C PHE A 75 10.64 -22.32 -16.05
N SER A 76 10.14 -23.52 -15.75
CA SER A 76 10.33 -24.71 -16.59
C SER A 76 9.69 -24.54 -17.97
N SER A 77 8.53 -23.90 -18.05
CA SER A 77 7.84 -23.66 -19.32
C SER A 77 8.60 -22.68 -20.24
N ARG A 78 9.24 -21.66 -19.66
CA ARG A 78 10.05 -20.67 -20.40
C ARG A 78 11.37 -21.27 -20.87
N HIS A 79 12.01 -22.11 -20.05
CA HIS A 79 13.31 -22.70 -20.39
C HIS A 79 13.22 -23.96 -21.27
N ARG A 80 12.12 -24.72 -21.20
CA ARG A 80 11.86 -25.80 -22.19
C ARG A 80 11.67 -25.26 -23.61
N ARG A 81 11.09 -24.07 -23.76
CA ARG A 81 10.86 -23.46 -25.09
C ARG A 81 12.15 -22.96 -25.76
N SER A 82 13.25 -22.81 -25.01
CA SER A 82 14.55 -22.35 -25.51
C SER A 82 15.46 -23.48 -26.04
N THR A 83 15.06 -24.75 -25.90
CA THR A 83 15.88 -25.91 -26.31
C THR A 83 15.32 -26.65 -27.53
N ASP A 84 14.32 -26.06 -28.19
CA ASP A 84 13.66 -26.59 -29.39
C ASP A 84 13.68 -25.53 -30.52
N SER A 85 14.86 -24.97 -30.80
CA SER A 85 15.14 -24.09 -31.94
C SER A 85 16.54 -24.33 -32.48
#